data_AF-A0AAN9UTT7-F1
#
_entry.id   AF-A0AAN9UTT7-F1
#
_cell.length_a   1.000
_cell.length_b   1.000
_cell.length_c   1.000
_cell.angle_alpha   90.00
_cell.angle_beta   90.00
_cell.angle_gamma   90.00
#
_symmetry.space_group_name_H-M   'P 1'
#
loop_
_entity.id
_entity.type
_entity.pdbx_description
1 polymer ?
#
loop_
_entity_poly.entity_id
_entity_poly.type
_entity_poly.pdbx_seq_one_letter_code
_entity_poly.pdbx_strand_id
1 'polypeptide(L)'
;MSDNVGLSTPRGSGTSGYVQRNLAHMRPRDRAAPYPPPSSRDLDSLRHRQRQPDREILEHDRKREVEVKVFELRDQLEDEEVDEDEIDTRCDALRKELLAKMNSGAGSTTSKKGLKPHQVHEMADAKIRESERLRSALRISRDYEEGGHWKRQEERLKKALEREAVASSAGAGANREEEEREEEEEEEGRRGRGRRDDYDL
;
A
#
# COMPACT_ATOMS: atom_id res chain seq x y z
N MET A 1 -30.25 -37.76 -17.41
CA MET A 1 -29.29 -38.75 -17.93
C MET A 1 -28.04 -38.69 -17.06
N SER A 2 -27.36 -39.80 -16.77
CA SER A 2 -26.04 -39.75 -16.14
C SER A 2 -25.10 -39.01 -17.09
N ASP A 3 -24.32 -38.05 -16.59
CA ASP A 3 -23.38 -37.22 -17.38
C ASP A 3 -22.16 -38.04 -17.84
N ASN A 4 -22.39 -39.15 -18.54
CA ASN A 4 -21.41 -40.19 -18.87
C ASN A 4 -20.63 -40.72 -17.65
N VAL A 5 -21.24 -40.70 -16.46
CA VAL A 5 -20.66 -41.26 -15.22
C VAL A 5 -21.37 -42.56 -14.86
N GLY A 6 -20.61 -43.65 -14.71
CA GLY A 6 -21.11 -44.97 -14.31
C GLY A 6 -20.78 -46.10 -15.28
N LEU A 7 -21.39 -47.27 -15.07
CA LEU A 7 -21.28 -48.43 -15.96
C LEU A 7 -22.32 -48.35 -17.08
N SER A 8 -21.95 -48.77 -18.29
CA SER A 8 -22.88 -48.85 -19.43
C SER A 8 -23.98 -49.89 -19.19
N THR A 9 -23.66 -51.01 -18.57
CA THR A 9 -24.65 -51.97 -18.05
C THR A 9 -24.18 -52.55 -16.69
N PRO A 10 -25.09 -52.85 -15.75
CA PRO A 10 -24.74 -53.49 -14.47
C PRO A 10 -24.37 -54.98 -14.62
N ARG A 11 -24.71 -55.61 -15.75
CA ARG A 11 -24.52 -57.03 -15.99
C ARG A 11 -23.03 -57.36 -16.13
N GLY A 12 -22.56 -58.34 -15.35
CA GLY A 12 -21.15 -58.75 -15.34
C GLY A 12 -20.25 -57.96 -14.36
N SER A 13 -20.72 -56.82 -13.81
CA SER A 13 -19.98 -56.07 -12.79
C SER A 13 -20.10 -56.69 -11.39
N GLY A 14 -21.10 -57.55 -11.14
CA GLY A 14 -21.34 -58.13 -9.81
C GLY A 14 -21.87 -57.12 -8.78
N THR A 15 -22.31 -55.94 -9.20
CA THR A 15 -22.87 -54.89 -8.33
C THR A 15 -24.25 -54.44 -8.82
N SER A 16 -24.96 -53.64 -8.02
CA SER A 16 -26.30 -53.13 -8.36
C SER A 16 -26.30 -52.04 -9.44
N GLY A 17 -25.12 -51.55 -9.87
CA GLY A 17 -25.01 -50.45 -10.83
C GLY A 17 -25.43 -49.07 -10.28
N TYR A 18 -25.63 -48.94 -8.96
CA TYR A 18 -25.99 -47.67 -8.33
C TYR A 18 -24.79 -46.72 -8.24
N VAL A 19 -24.93 -45.52 -8.81
CA VAL A 19 -23.87 -44.49 -8.84
C VAL A 19 -24.22 -43.36 -7.89
N GLN A 20 -23.38 -43.14 -6.87
CA GLN A 20 -23.52 -42.03 -5.94
C GLN A 20 -22.60 -40.87 -6.33
N ARG A 21 -23.10 -39.63 -6.22
CA ARG A 21 -22.28 -38.43 -6.36
C ARG A 21 -21.24 -38.35 -5.23
N ASN A 22 -20.01 -37.96 -5.57
CA ASN A 22 -19.00 -37.69 -4.55
C ASN A 22 -19.36 -36.40 -3.78
N LEU A 23 -19.55 -36.51 -2.46
CA LEU A 23 -19.85 -35.35 -1.58
C LEU A 23 -18.64 -34.46 -1.33
N ALA A 24 -17.42 -35.01 -1.40
CA ALA A 24 -16.17 -34.28 -1.21
C ALA A 24 -15.68 -33.61 -2.50
N HIS A 25 -16.34 -33.85 -3.64
CA HIS A 25 -15.97 -33.21 -4.89
C HIS A 25 -16.35 -31.72 -4.86
N MET A 26 -15.35 -30.87 -4.63
CA MET A 26 -15.49 -29.43 -4.66
C MET A 26 -15.67 -28.97 -6.11
N ARG A 27 -16.91 -28.69 -6.51
CA ARG A 27 -17.18 -28.05 -7.81
C ARG A 27 -16.54 -26.66 -7.83
N PRO A 28 -15.73 -26.31 -8.84
CA PRO A 28 -15.30 -24.94 -9.05
C PRO A 28 -16.54 -24.03 -9.08
N ARG A 29 -16.59 -23.02 -8.21
CA ARG A 29 -17.69 -22.06 -8.19
C ARG A 29 -17.72 -21.32 -9.52
N ASP A 30 -18.92 -21.15 -10.09
CA ASP A 30 -19.12 -20.30 -11.25
C ASP A 30 -18.55 -18.91 -10.95
N ARG A 31 -17.65 -18.45 -11.83
CA ARG A 31 -17.02 -17.12 -11.77
C ARG A 31 -18.00 -15.98 -12.08
N ALA A 32 -19.31 -16.25 -12.03
CA ALA A 32 -20.39 -15.32 -12.31
C ALA A 32 -20.85 -14.53 -11.07
N ALA A 33 -20.21 -14.70 -9.92
CA ALA A 33 -20.35 -13.73 -8.85
C ALA A 33 -19.74 -12.40 -9.32
N PRO A 34 -20.33 -11.22 -8.99
CA PRO A 34 -19.86 -9.91 -9.43
C PRO A 34 -18.51 -9.49 -8.82
N TYR A 35 -17.77 -10.42 -8.22
CA TYR A 35 -16.48 -10.18 -7.58
C TYR A 35 -15.34 -10.60 -8.51
N PRO A 36 -14.40 -9.69 -8.81
CA PRO A 36 -13.27 -9.99 -9.69
C PRO A 36 -12.43 -11.15 -9.12
N PRO A 37 -11.87 -12.03 -9.98
CA PRO A 37 -11.05 -13.14 -9.54
C PRO A 37 -9.84 -12.65 -8.73
N PRO A 38 -9.36 -13.45 -7.76
CA PRO A 38 -8.23 -13.07 -6.89
C PRO A 38 -6.95 -12.74 -7.66
N SER A 39 -6.79 -13.25 -8.89
CA SER A 39 -5.67 -12.94 -9.80
C SER A 39 -5.77 -11.58 -10.49
N SER A 40 -6.92 -10.91 -10.42
CA SER A 40 -7.19 -9.58 -11.01
C SER A 40 -7.33 -8.47 -9.96
N ARG A 41 -7.18 -8.80 -8.68
CA ARG A 41 -7.03 -7.77 -7.65
C ARG A 41 -5.61 -7.23 -7.76
N ASP A 42 -5.48 -5.98 -8.17
CA ASP A 42 -4.22 -5.25 -8.03
C ASP A 42 -3.73 -5.42 -6.59
N LEU A 43 -2.48 -5.84 -6.40
CA LEU A 43 -1.86 -5.93 -5.07
C LEU A 43 -1.98 -4.61 -4.30
N ASP A 44 -2.06 -3.49 -5.04
CA ASP A 44 -2.27 -2.16 -4.49
C ASP A 44 -3.66 -1.97 -3.86
N SER A 45 -4.70 -2.66 -4.36
CA SER A 45 -6.04 -2.66 -3.79
C SER A 45 -6.16 -3.42 -2.45
N LEU A 46 -5.19 -4.31 -2.17
CA LEU A 46 -5.09 -5.02 -0.89
C LEU A 46 -4.32 -4.20 0.17
N ARG A 47 -3.69 -3.09 -0.24
CA ARG A 47 -2.97 -2.23 0.69
C ARG A 47 -3.97 -1.45 1.54
N HIS A 48 -3.73 -1.41 2.84
CA HIS A 48 -4.57 -0.66 3.77
C HIS A 48 -4.41 0.85 3.51
N ARG A 49 -5.31 1.41 2.71
CA ARG A 49 -5.34 2.85 2.43
C ARG A 49 -6.22 3.55 3.46
N GLN A 50 -5.64 4.54 4.14
CA GLN A 50 -6.42 5.43 5.01
C GLN A 50 -7.45 6.17 4.15
N ARG A 51 -8.72 6.16 4.57
CA ARG A 51 -9.78 6.92 3.91
C ARG A 51 -9.46 8.40 4.07
N GLN A 52 -9.35 9.10 2.93
CA GLN A 52 -9.11 10.54 2.95
C GLN A 52 -10.39 11.27 3.35
N PRO A 53 -10.31 12.28 4.22
CA PRO A 53 -11.44 13.14 4.52
C PRO A 53 -11.76 14.03 3.31
N ASP A 54 -13.05 14.19 3.02
CA ASP A 54 -13.50 15.05 1.94
C ASP A 54 -13.64 16.48 2.48
N ARG A 55 -12.94 17.42 1.84
CA ARG A 55 -12.90 18.83 2.28
C ARG A 55 -14.28 19.49 2.23
N GLU A 56 -15.05 19.19 1.18
CA GLU A 56 -16.38 19.74 1.00
C GLU A 56 -17.34 19.32 2.13
N ILE A 57 -17.27 18.06 2.56
CA ILE A 57 -18.09 17.56 3.66
C ILE A 57 -17.70 18.23 4.98
N LEU A 58 -16.40 18.37 5.24
CA LEU A 58 -15.92 19.08 6.43
C LEU A 58 -16.34 20.56 6.45
N GLU A 59 -16.33 21.23 5.30
CA GLU A 59 -16.79 22.62 5.19
C GLU A 59 -18.31 22.73 5.34
N HIS A 60 -19.05 21.77 4.80
CA HIS A 60 -20.49 21.69 4.96
C HIS A 60 -20.88 21.50 6.43
N ASP A 61 -20.23 20.59 7.15
CA ASP A 61 -20.49 20.36 8.57
C ASP A 61 -20.21 21.61 9.41
N ARG A 62 -19.12 22.34 9.11
CA ARG A 62 -18.82 23.63 9.77
C ARG A 62 -19.89 24.70 9.51
N LYS A 63 -20.36 24.83 8.27
CA LYS A 63 -21.46 25.76 7.93
C LYS A 63 -22.74 25.35 8.64
N ARG A 64 -23.04 24.05 8.68
CA ARG A 64 -24.20 23.50 9.38
C ARG A 64 -24.15 23.83 10.87
N GLU A 65 -22.99 23.77 11.53
CA GLU A 65 -22.86 24.19 12.93
C GLU A 65 -23.19 25.66 13.15
N VAL A 66 -22.87 26.54 12.20
CA VAL A 66 -23.25 27.97 12.26
C VAL A 66 -24.77 28.11 12.15
N GLU A 67 -25.37 27.46 11.16
CA GLU A 67 -26.82 27.53 10.92
C GLU A 67 -27.62 26.93 12.08
N VAL A 68 -27.13 25.85 12.71
CA VAL A 68 -27.77 25.29 13.91
C VAL A 68 -27.81 26.31 15.04
N LYS A 69 -26.73 27.07 15.28
CA LYS A 69 -26.72 28.12 16.32
C LYS A 69 -27.63 29.30 15.99
N VAL A 70 -27.73 29.66 14.71
CA VAL A 70 -28.68 30.69 14.27
C VAL A 70 -30.11 30.21 14.49
N PHE A 71 -30.39 28.94 14.20
CA PHE A 71 -31.69 28.32 14.43
C PHE A 71 -32.04 28.24 15.93
N GLU A 72 -31.09 27.85 16.78
CA GLU A 72 -31.27 27.86 18.24
C GLU A 72 -31.59 29.27 18.78
N LEU A 73 -30.96 30.32 18.25
CA LEU A 73 -31.27 31.71 18.63
C LEU A 73 -32.68 32.08 18.17
N ARG A 74 -33.06 31.68 16.95
CA ARG A 74 -34.39 31.94 16.42
C ARG A 74 -35.46 31.31 17.29
N ASP A 75 -35.33 30.02 17.62
CA ASP A 75 -36.27 29.32 18.52
C ASP A 75 -36.41 30.05 19.86
N GLN A 76 -35.30 30.52 20.44
CA GLN A 76 -35.31 31.28 21.69
C GLN A 76 -36.06 32.62 21.59
N LEU A 77 -35.88 33.35 20.49
CA LEU A 77 -36.55 34.64 20.30
C LEU A 77 -38.03 34.49 19.94
N GLU A 78 -38.40 33.40 19.26
CA GLU A 78 -39.80 33.03 19.00
C GLU A 78 -40.51 32.68 20.32
N ASP A 79 -39.86 31.93 21.22
CA ASP A 79 -40.38 31.65 22.57
C ASP A 79 -40.54 32.92 23.44
N GLU A 80 -39.73 33.96 23.17
CA GLU A 80 -39.79 35.27 23.83
C GLU A 80 -40.84 36.23 23.21
N GLU A 81 -41.59 35.79 22.20
CA GLU A 81 -42.61 36.58 21.47
C GLU A 81 -42.07 37.91 20.87
N VAL A 82 -40.82 37.90 20.40
CA VAL A 82 -40.19 39.05 19.72
C VAL A 82 -40.73 39.21 18.29
N ASP A 83 -40.79 40.45 17.78
CA ASP A 83 -41.22 40.73 16.40
C ASP A 83 -40.31 40.05 15.36
N GLU A 84 -40.90 39.51 14.29
CA GLU A 84 -40.20 38.77 13.23
C GLU A 84 -39.04 39.56 12.60
N ASP A 85 -39.22 40.87 12.38
CA ASP A 85 -38.18 41.74 11.82
C ASP A 85 -36.95 41.89 12.77
N GLU A 86 -37.19 41.92 14.09
CA GLU A 86 -36.13 41.96 15.08
C GLU A 86 -35.42 40.61 15.20
N ILE A 87 -36.15 39.51 15.04
CA ILE A 87 -35.57 38.16 15.02
C ILE A 87 -34.60 38.02 13.86
N ASP A 88 -35.00 38.42 12.65
CA ASP A 88 -34.17 38.30 11.46
C ASP A 88 -32.90 39.15 11.56
N THR A 89 -32.99 40.38 12.06
CA THR A 89 -31.81 41.25 12.23
C THR A 89 -30.81 40.70 13.25
N ARG A 90 -31.28 40.14 14.37
CA ARG A 90 -30.42 39.49 15.37
C ARG A 90 -29.79 38.19 14.83
N CYS A 91 -30.56 37.38 14.12
CA CYS A 91 -30.08 36.16 13.47
C CYS A 91 -29.01 36.45 12.41
N ASP A 92 -29.21 37.48 11.58
CA ASP A 92 -28.24 37.89 10.56
C ASP A 92 -26.95 38.46 11.15
N ALA A 93 -27.07 39.22 12.25
CA ALA A 93 -25.90 39.69 12.99
C ALA A 93 -25.08 38.52 13.53
N LEU A 94 -25.74 37.54 14.16
CA LEU A 94 -25.09 36.35 14.71
C LEU A 94 -24.49 35.48 13.59
N ARG A 95 -25.18 35.32 12.46
CA ARG A 95 -24.65 34.59 11.28
C ARG A 95 -23.36 35.23 10.78
N LYS A 96 -23.32 36.56 10.61
CA LYS A 96 -22.12 37.29 10.18
C LYS A 96 -20.97 37.14 11.17
N GLU A 97 -21.25 37.22 12.47
CA GLU A 97 -20.24 37.07 13.53
C GLU A 97 -19.64 35.66 13.54
N LEU A 98 -20.48 34.62 13.45
CA LEU A 98 -20.03 33.23 13.46
C LEU A 98 -19.25 32.87 12.19
N LEU A 99 -19.67 33.35 11.02
CA LEU A 99 -18.92 33.18 9.77
C LEU A 99 -17.55 33.88 9.84
N ALA A 100 -17.47 35.07 10.43
CA ALA A 100 -16.21 35.77 10.63
C ALA A 100 -15.28 35.02 11.61
N LYS A 101 -15.82 34.49 12.71
CA LYS A 101 -15.10 33.64 13.68
C LYS A 101 -14.63 32.31 13.07
N MET A 102 -15.41 31.75 12.15
CA MET A 102 -15.04 30.54 11.40
C MET A 102 -13.87 30.82 10.45
N ASN A 103 -13.94 31.92 9.69
CA ASN A 103 -12.91 32.30 8.73
C ASN A 103 -11.60 32.75 9.39
N SER A 104 -11.66 33.35 10.58
CA SER A 104 -10.47 33.74 11.34
C SER A 104 -9.75 32.56 12.01
N GLY A 105 -10.28 31.33 11.90
CA GLY A 105 -9.70 30.13 12.50
C GLY A 105 -9.83 30.06 14.03
N ALA A 106 -10.37 31.10 14.67
CA ALA A 106 -10.55 31.19 16.12
C ALA A 106 -11.70 30.30 16.64
N GLY A 107 -12.64 29.91 15.78
CA GLY A 107 -13.80 29.07 16.15
C GLY A 107 -13.55 27.56 16.18
N SER A 108 -12.37 27.06 15.79
CA SER A 108 -12.09 25.62 15.68
C SER A 108 -11.61 25.00 17.01
N THR A 109 -12.31 25.30 18.11
CA THR A 109 -12.06 24.71 19.42
C THR A 109 -13.14 23.71 19.83
N THR A 110 -14.17 23.49 19.00
CA THR A 110 -15.20 22.49 19.27
C THR A 110 -14.54 21.12 19.44
N SER A 111 -14.77 20.57 20.62
CA SER A 111 -14.07 19.46 21.23
C SER A 111 -13.92 18.28 20.27
N LYS A 112 -12.70 18.06 19.74
CA LYS A 112 -12.30 16.83 19.02
C LYS A 112 -12.42 15.54 19.86
N LYS A 113 -12.92 15.67 21.08
CA LYS A 113 -13.07 14.63 22.10
C LYS A 113 -14.56 14.33 22.24
N GLY A 114 -15.09 13.51 21.34
CA GLY A 114 -16.51 13.14 21.32
C GLY A 114 -17.16 13.06 19.94
N LEU A 115 -16.38 12.81 18.89
CA LEU A 115 -16.94 12.62 17.54
C LEU A 115 -17.97 11.51 17.55
N LYS A 116 -19.13 11.78 16.95
CA LYS A 116 -20.22 10.82 16.84
C LYS A 116 -19.85 9.75 15.80
N PRO A 117 -20.37 8.52 15.89
CA PRO A 117 -20.01 7.43 14.98
C PRO A 117 -20.34 7.71 13.50
N HIS A 118 -21.26 8.64 13.22
CA HIS A 118 -21.61 9.05 11.85
C HIS A 118 -20.68 10.12 11.26
N GLN A 119 -19.82 10.77 12.05
CA GLN A 119 -18.89 11.81 11.59
C GLN A 119 -17.62 11.19 11.00
N VAL A 120 -17.77 10.41 9.92
CA VAL A 120 -16.69 9.59 9.37
C VAL A 120 -15.51 10.42 8.86
N HIS A 121 -15.77 11.56 8.23
CA HIS A 121 -14.73 12.43 7.68
C HIS A 121 -13.96 13.18 8.77
N GLU A 122 -14.64 13.67 9.81
CA GLU A 122 -13.97 14.28 10.96
C GLU A 122 -13.14 13.26 11.74
N MET A 123 -13.64 12.04 11.90
CA MET A 123 -12.87 10.94 12.50
C MET A 123 -11.63 10.60 11.65
N ALA A 124 -11.75 10.62 10.32
CA ALA A 124 -10.62 10.38 9.42
C ALA A 124 -9.58 11.50 9.52
N ASP A 125 -9.99 12.77 9.48
CA ASP A 125 -9.10 13.93 9.64
C ASP A 125 -8.41 13.93 11.02
N ALA A 126 -9.15 13.60 12.10
CA ALA A 126 -8.58 13.45 13.43
C ALA A 126 -7.54 12.33 13.49
N LYS A 127 -7.87 11.15 12.95
CA LYS A 127 -6.94 10.00 12.91
C LYS A 127 -5.68 10.29 12.09
N ILE A 128 -5.80 10.97 10.95
CA ILE A 128 -4.65 11.37 10.15
C ILE A 128 -3.74 12.28 10.98
N ARG A 129 -4.29 13.32 11.60
CA ARG A 129 -3.51 14.23 12.46
C ARG A 129 -2.87 13.54 13.66
N GLU A 130 -3.58 12.62 14.31
CA GLU A 130 -3.03 11.82 15.41
C GLU A 130 -1.90 10.90 14.92
N SER A 131 -2.09 10.24 13.77
CA SER A 131 -1.06 9.40 13.16
C SER A 131 0.17 10.20 12.75
N GLU A 132 0.01 11.43 12.25
CA GLU A 132 1.12 12.33 11.92
C GLU A 132 1.89 12.78 13.17
N ARG A 133 1.18 13.08 14.26
CA ARG A 133 1.78 13.41 15.57
C ARG A 133 2.54 12.21 16.15
N LEU A 134 1.98 11.02 16.05
CA LEU A 134 2.66 9.79 16.48
C LEU A 134 3.88 9.52 15.61
N ARG A 135 3.76 9.69 14.29
CA ARG A 135 4.88 9.54 13.34
C ARG A 135 6.03 10.49 13.69
N SER A 136 5.74 11.76 13.96
CA SER A 136 6.76 12.74 14.34
C SER A 136 7.38 12.43 15.71
N ALA A 137 6.58 12.01 16.68
CA ALA A 137 7.06 11.60 18.00
C ALA A 137 8.01 10.40 17.93
N LEU A 138 7.71 9.42 17.07
CA LEU A 138 8.58 8.26 16.81
C LEU A 138 9.76 8.56 15.88
N ARG A 139 9.94 9.83 15.46
CA ARG A 139 10.99 10.28 14.53
C ARG A 139 10.99 9.52 13.19
N ILE A 140 9.81 9.06 12.77
CA ILE A 140 9.65 8.42 11.46
C ILE A 140 9.56 9.53 10.39
N SER A 141 10.39 9.43 9.36
CA SER A 141 10.41 10.38 8.25
C SER A 141 9.08 10.42 7.49
N ARG A 142 8.77 11.55 6.87
CA ARG A 142 7.58 11.66 5.98
C ARG A 142 7.67 10.70 4.81
N ASP A 143 8.88 10.50 4.30
CA ASP A 143 9.19 9.66 3.13
C ASP A 143 9.45 8.19 3.53
N TYR A 144 8.97 7.77 4.71
CA TYR A 144 9.14 6.39 5.15
C TYR A 144 8.25 5.47 4.32
N GLU A 145 8.89 4.69 3.45
CA GLU A 145 8.24 3.60 2.72
C GLU A 145 8.30 2.30 3.53
N GLU A 146 7.13 1.73 3.79
CA GLU A 146 7.00 0.39 4.34
C GLU A 146 7.75 -0.62 3.46
N GLY A 147 8.60 -1.45 4.06
CA GLY A 147 9.47 -2.37 3.31
C GLY A 147 10.78 -1.73 2.82
N GLY A 148 10.93 -0.40 2.85
CA GLY A 148 12.13 0.29 2.37
C GLY A 148 13.41 -0.06 3.14
N HIS A 149 13.29 -0.48 4.41
CA HIS A 149 14.41 -1.02 5.16
C HIS A 149 14.90 -2.36 4.60
N TRP A 150 13.99 -3.28 4.25
CA TRP A 150 14.33 -4.58 3.66
C TRP A 150 14.85 -4.46 2.22
N LYS A 151 14.24 -3.59 1.40
CA LYS A 151 14.75 -3.32 0.04
C LYS A 151 16.18 -2.79 0.06
N ARG A 152 16.49 -1.86 0.97
CA ARG A 152 17.87 -1.35 1.15
C ARG A 152 18.83 -2.43 1.64
N GLN A 153 18.38 -3.36 2.48
CA GLN A 153 19.19 -4.51 2.91
C GLN A 153 19.49 -5.46 1.73
N GLU A 154 18.46 -5.83 0.95
CA GLU A 154 18.63 -6.66 -0.25
C GLU A 154 19.54 -6.00 -1.28
N GLU A 155 19.37 -4.70 -1.53
CA GLU A 155 20.21 -3.96 -2.46
C GLU A 155 21.67 -3.90 -1.98
N ARG A 156 21.91 -3.69 -0.67
CA ARG A 156 23.25 -3.73 -0.09
C ARG A 156 23.88 -5.11 -0.20
N LEU A 157 23.13 -6.17 0.05
CA LEU A 157 23.59 -7.55 -0.10
C LEU A 157 23.92 -7.86 -1.56
N LYS A 158 23.04 -7.50 -2.49
CA LYS A 158 23.25 -7.69 -3.93
C LYS A 158 24.49 -6.96 -4.42
N LYS A 159 24.68 -5.71 -3.99
CA LYS A 159 25.85 -4.89 -4.32
C LYS A 159 27.15 -5.45 -3.70
N ALA A 160 27.09 -6.04 -2.51
CA ALA A 160 28.23 -6.71 -1.91
C ALA A 160 28.62 -7.97 -2.70
N LEU A 161 27.63 -8.77 -3.11
CA LEU A 161 27.83 -9.98 -3.91
C LEU A 161 28.37 -9.67 -5.31
N GLU A 162 27.88 -8.60 -5.94
CA GLU A 162 28.39 -8.11 -7.22
C GLU A 162 29.85 -7.63 -7.10
N ARG A 163 30.19 -6.90 -6.02
CA ARG A 163 31.60 -6.53 -5.75
C ARG A 163 32.49 -7.75 -5.54
N GLU A 164 32.01 -8.76 -4.84
CA GLU A 164 32.74 -10.01 -4.63
C GLU A 164 32.96 -10.77 -5.95
N ALA A 165 31.95 -10.82 -6.82
CA ALA A 165 32.04 -11.43 -8.14
C ALA A 165 32.98 -10.68 -9.11
N VAL A 166 33.03 -9.34 -9.01
CA VAL A 166 33.98 -8.54 -9.78
C VAL A 166 35.41 -8.72 -9.25
N ALA A 167 35.59 -8.81 -7.92
CA ALA A 167 36.89 -9.06 -7.32
C ALA A 167 37.42 -10.47 -7.66
N SER A 168 36.55 -11.50 -7.67
CA SER A 168 36.95 -12.86 -8.02
C SER A 168 37.26 -13.03 -9.50
N SER A 169 36.51 -12.36 -10.40
CA SER A 169 36.80 -12.40 -11.84
C SER A 169 38.06 -11.61 -12.20
N ALA A 170 38.33 -10.48 -11.55
CA ALA A 170 39.60 -9.76 -11.70
C ALA A 170 40.80 -10.56 -11.17
N GLY A 171 40.65 -11.25 -10.04
CA GLY A 171 41.68 -12.15 -9.51
C GLY A 171 41.95 -13.36 -10.42
N ALA A 172 40.90 -13.95 -11.00
CA ALA A 172 41.04 -15.04 -11.97
C ALA A 172 41.70 -14.59 -13.29
N GLY A 173 41.41 -13.37 -13.75
CA GLY A 173 42.08 -12.77 -14.91
C GLY A 173 43.56 -12.51 -14.68
N ALA A 174 43.92 -11.95 -13.51
CA ALA A 174 45.32 -11.71 -13.14
C ALA A 174 46.12 -13.02 -13.03
N ASN A 175 45.55 -14.05 -12.41
CA ASN A 175 46.21 -15.35 -12.28
C ASN A 175 46.42 -16.03 -13.63
N ARG A 176 45.46 -15.86 -14.56
CA ARG A 176 45.58 -16.38 -15.93
C ARG A 176 46.63 -15.64 -16.76
N GLU A 177 46.71 -14.32 -16.64
CA GLU A 177 47.75 -13.51 -17.31
C GLU A 177 49.16 -13.82 -16.76
N GLU A 178 49.27 -14.16 -15.48
CA GLU A 178 50.52 -14.58 -14.85
C GLU A 178 50.94 -15.97 -15.33
N GLU A 179 49.99 -16.92 -15.42
CA GLU A 179 50.21 -18.28 -15.95
C GLU A 179 50.63 -18.26 -17.45
N GLU A 180 49.98 -17.43 -18.27
CA GLU A 180 50.32 -17.26 -19.70
C GLU A 180 51.73 -16.64 -19.87
N ARG A 181 52.17 -15.74 -18.98
CA ARG A 181 53.54 -15.19 -19.00
C ARG A 181 54.59 -16.20 -18.59
N GLU A 182 54.32 -17.02 -17.57
CA GLU A 182 55.25 -18.07 -17.15
C GLU A 182 55.44 -19.11 -18.26
N GLU A 183 54.37 -19.49 -18.97
CA GLU A 183 54.45 -20.39 -20.13
C GLU A 183 55.26 -19.79 -21.29
N GLU A 184 55.07 -18.50 -21.61
CA GLU A 184 55.85 -17.80 -22.65
C GLU A 184 57.34 -17.73 -22.29
N GLU A 185 57.69 -17.41 -21.04
CA GLU A 185 59.08 -17.38 -20.56
C GLU A 185 59.73 -18.77 -20.60
N GLU A 186 58.99 -19.83 -20.23
CA GLU A 186 59.47 -21.21 -20.38
C GLU A 186 59.70 -21.59 -21.86
N GLU A 187 58.81 -21.19 -22.76
CA GLU A 187 58.91 -21.50 -24.18
C GLU A 187 60.10 -20.76 -24.84
N GLU A 188 60.30 -19.48 -24.51
CA GLU A 188 61.48 -18.72 -24.94
C GLU A 188 62.77 -19.30 -24.35
N GLY A 189 62.76 -19.73 -23.10
CA GLY A 189 63.88 -20.42 -22.45
C GLY A 189 64.26 -21.73 -23.16
N ARG A 190 63.27 -22.48 -23.67
CA ARG A 190 63.50 -23.69 -24.48
C ARG A 190 64.04 -23.36 -25.87
N ARG A 191 63.52 -22.31 -26.53
CA ARG A 191 63.97 -21.86 -27.85
C ARG A 191 65.39 -21.27 -27.82
N GLY A 192 65.79 -20.61 -26.73
CA GLY A 192 67.15 -20.07 -26.54
C GLY A 192 68.23 -21.13 -26.31
N ARG A 193 67.87 -22.29 -25.73
CA ARG A 193 68.80 -23.41 -25.51
C ARG A 193 69.08 -24.23 -26.78
N GLY A 194 68.21 -24.19 -27.78
CA GLY A 194 68.39 -24.88 -29.07
C GLY A 194 69.25 -24.16 -30.11
N ARG A 195 69.81 -22.97 -29.79
CA ARG A 195 70.67 -22.18 -30.70
C ARG A 195 72.13 -22.06 -30.23
N ARG A 196 72.64 -23.02 -29.45
CA ARG A 196 74.04 -23.03 -28.97
C ARG A 196 74.86 -24.27 -29.32
N ASP A 197 74.34 -25.18 -30.15
CA ASP A 197 75.03 -26.44 -30.48
C ASP A 197 75.34 -26.60 -31.98
N ASP A 198 75.58 -25.50 -32.72
CA ASP A 198 76.00 -25.56 -34.14
C ASP A 198 77.17 -24.59 -34.43
N TYR A 199 78.29 -24.71 -33.70
CA TYR A 199 79.62 -24.30 -34.18
C TYR A 199 80.69 -25.03 -33.35
N ASP A 200 81.19 -26.16 -33.84
CA ASP A 200 82.62 -26.48 -33.77
C ASP A 200 82.95 -27.59 -34.79
N LEU A 201 83.91 -27.25 -35.67
CA LEU A 201 84.43 -28.00 -36.81
C LEU A 201 85.53 -28.98 -36.38
#